data_AF-A0A9R1WT86-F1
#
_entry.id   AF-A0A9R1WT86-F1
#
_cell.length_a   1.000
_cell.length_b   1.000
_cell.length_c   1.000
_cell.angle_alpha   90.00
_cell.angle_beta   90.00
_cell.angle_gamma   90.00
#
_symmetry.space_group_name_H-M   'P 1'
#
loop_
_entity.id
_entity.type
_entity.pdbx_description
1 polymer ?
#
loop_
_entity_poly.entity_id
_entity_poly.type
_entity_poly.pdbx_seq_one_letter_code
_entity_poly.pdbx_strand_id
1 'polypeptide(L)'
;MALKLPADGAAFVAFQSIGCGYDISLDLRLKYVKGAYIGTNPYRMCRLIEIDEDEGRDIMLPGGILVLNVPKSIKCDKGERTRFQSGVLPFQQMSEQFNHELSLAGIIPSGLFDSMFGFRGNWQKDALRTKTLALDGIFISLYSVALEKTRVLLCDHVKNDVPSSWEPALLARFIENFGTHVIVGVKMGGKDVIYMKQQHASSLEPADVQKRLNEMADKRFLDSYEQLVIDLEHISQDDKVFLLWKRSCILFPDNSNI
;
A
#
# COMPACT_ATOMS: atom_id res chain seq x y z
N MET A 1 3.70 -10.97 7.40
CA MET A 1 4.98 -11.13 6.69
C MET A 1 4.97 -10.42 5.36
N ALA A 2 5.95 -9.54 5.13
CA ALA A 2 6.35 -9.06 3.81
C ALA A 2 7.07 -10.19 3.04
N LEU A 3 7.13 -10.10 1.72
CA LEU A 3 7.96 -11.01 0.91
C LEU A 3 9.43 -10.82 1.33
N LYS A 4 10.07 -11.88 1.81
CA LYS A 4 11.53 -11.89 2.05
C LYS A 4 12.22 -12.23 0.74
N LEU A 5 12.34 -11.24 -0.13
CA LEU A 5 13.10 -11.34 -1.37
C LEU A 5 14.38 -10.52 -1.25
N PRO A 6 15.47 -10.93 -1.92
CA PRO A 6 16.61 -10.05 -2.14
C PRO A 6 16.17 -8.84 -2.98
N ALA A 7 16.97 -7.76 -2.95
CA ALA A 7 16.56 -6.47 -3.50
C ALA A 7 16.27 -6.51 -5.02
N ASP A 8 17.06 -7.27 -5.76
CA ASP A 8 16.87 -7.58 -7.18
C ASP A 8 15.57 -8.35 -7.43
N GLY A 9 15.29 -9.38 -6.62
CA GLY A 9 14.03 -10.13 -6.69
C GLY A 9 12.81 -9.26 -6.37
N ALA A 10 12.92 -8.39 -5.37
CA ALA A 10 11.86 -7.45 -5.01
C ALA A 10 11.61 -6.43 -6.13
N ALA A 11 12.68 -5.91 -6.74
CA ALA A 11 12.59 -5.03 -7.89
C ALA A 11 11.90 -5.72 -9.07
N PHE A 12 12.33 -6.94 -9.42
CA PHE A 12 11.71 -7.71 -10.50
C PHE A 12 10.21 -7.91 -10.28
N VAL A 13 9.78 -8.32 -9.08
CA VAL A 13 8.35 -8.49 -8.77
C VAL A 13 7.60 -7.17 -8.85
N ALA A 14 8.21 -6.04 -8.48
CA ALA A 14 7.58 -4.73 -8.58
C ALA A 14 7.24 -4.39 -10.04
N PHE A 15 8.20 -4.54 -10.97
CA PHE A 15 7.97 -4.30 -12.40
C PHE A 15 6.94 -5.28 -12.98
N GLN A 16 7.03 -6.56 -12.63
CA GLN A 16 6.11 -7.58 -13.12
C GLN A 16 4.69 -7.44 -12.58
N SER A 17 4.51 -6.77 -11.43
CA SER A 17 3.19 -6.53 -10.85
C SER A 17 2.37 -5.50 -11.62
N ILE A 18 2.99 -4.66 -12.44
CA ILE A 18 2.27 -3.67 -13.25
C ILE A 18 1.34 -4.41 -14.22
N GLY A 19 0.08 -3.98 -14.22
CA GLY A 19 -1.00 -4.58 -14.97
C GLY A 19 -1.62 -5.82 -14.34
N CYS A 20 -1.14 -6.29 -13.19
CA CYS A 20 -1.72 -7.43 -12.48
C CYS A 20 -2.90 -7.03 -11.60
N GLY A 21 -3.70 -8.04 -11.23
CA GLY A 21 -4.85 -7.87 -10.36
C GLY A 21 -4.51 -7.72 -8.89
N TYR A 22 -5.41 -7.10 -8.13
CA TYR A 22 -5.25 -6.86 -6.70
C TYR A 22 -6.59 -6.67 -5.97
N ASP A 23 -6.66 -7.12 -4.71
CA ASP A 23 -7.83 -6.94 -3.84
C ASP A 23 -7.65 -5.75 -2.90
N ILE A 24 -8.44 -4.69 -3.09
CA ILE A 24 -8.30 -3.45 -2.33
C ILE A 24 -8.64 -3.60 -0.84
N SER A 25 -9.39 -4.64 -0.50
CA SER A 25 -9.67 -5.03 0.88
C SER A 25 -8.48 -5.67 1.60
N LEU A 26 -7.37 -5.93 0.89
CA LEU A 26 -6.12 -6.43 1.45
C LEU A 26 -5.08 -5.32 1.64
N ASP A 27 -4.00 -5.65 2.33
CA ASP A 27 -2.82 -4.78 2.52
C ASP A 27 -1.93 -4.78 1.26
N LEU A 28 -1.33 -3.64 0.88
CA LEU A 28 -0.70 -3.36 -0.43
C LEU A 28 0.65 -4.06 -0.68
N ARG A 29 0.93 -5.16 0.01
CA ARG A 29 2.16 -5.93 -0.16
C ARG A 29 2.11 -6.75 -1.46
N LEU A 30 3.24 -6.83 -2.17
CA LEU A 30 3.37 -7.61 -3.42
C LEU A 30 2.90 -9.07 -3.33
N LYS A 31 2.88 -9.66 -2.14
CA LYS A 31 2.43 -11.04 -1.96
C LYS A 31 0.94 -11.25 -2.23
N TYR A 32 0.17 -10.17 -2.31
CA TYR A 32 -1.26 -10.19 -2.59
C TYR A 32 -1.57 -9.84 -4.05
N VAL A 33 -0.54 -9.63 -4.89
CA VAL A 33 -0.69 -9.49 -6.34
C VAL A 33 -1.29 -10.78 -6.88
N LYS A 34 -2.35 -10.65 -7.69
CA LYS A 34 -3.02 -11.77 -8.37
C LYS A 34 -2.21 -12.21 -9.58
N GLY A 35 -2.48 -13.42 -10.05
CA GLY A 35 -1.80 -13.98 -11.23
C GLY A 35 -0.54 -14.77 -10.90
N ALA A 36 -0.43 -15.29 -9.67
CA ALA A 36 0.55 -16.31 -9.34
C ALA A 36 0.24 -17.59 -10.16
N TYR A 37 1.11 -17.90 -11.13
CA TYR A 37 1.23 -19.19 -11.83
C TYR A 37 0.08 -19.62 -12.76
N ILE A 38 -0.23 -18.85 -13.81
CA ILE A 38 -0.92 -19.43 -14.98
C ILE A 38 0.13 -19.66 -16.07
N GLY A 39 0.72 -20.86 -16.10
CA GLY A 39 1.61 -21.32 -17.17
C GLY A 39 2.94 -21.94 -16.72
N THR A 40 3.69 -22.48 -17.67
CA THR A 40 4.98 -23.19 -17.48
C THR A 40 6.15 -22.25 -17.18
N ASN A 41 5.95 -20.93 -17.20
CA ASN A 41 6.98 -19.96 -16.81
C ASN A 41 6.66 -19.40 -15.42
N PRO A 42 7.33 -19.89 -14.35
CA PRO A 42 7.09 -19.46 -12.98
C PRO A 42 7.48 -17.99 -12.70
N TYR A 43 7.96 -17.26 -13.70
CA TYR A 43 8.40 -15.87 -13.60
C TYR A 43 7.50 -14.86 -14.34
N ARG A 44 6.41 -15.30 -14.99
CA ARG A 44 5.46 -14.40 -15.66
C ARG A 44 4.15 -14.31 -14.86
N MET A 45 3.88 -13.13 -14.32
CA MET A 45 2.60 -12.82 -13.68
C MET A 45 1.53 -12.63 -14.76
N CYS A 46 0.30 -13.11 -14.51
CA CYS A 46 -0.82 -12.87 -15.43
C CYS A 46 -1.33 -11.45 -15.31
N ARG A 47 -0.90 -10.60 -16.25
CA ARG A 47 -1.41 -9.25 -16.41
C ARG A 47 -2.85 -9.27 -16.93
N LEU A 48 -3.66 -8.41 -16.35
CA LEU A 48 -5.04 -8.17 -16.76
C LEU A 48 -5.14 -7.23 -17.95
N ILE A 49 -4.10 -6.42 -18.14
CA ILE A 49 -4.01 -5.42 -19.19
C ILE A 49 -2.85 -5.73 -20.12
N GLU A 50 -3.03 -5.36 -21.38
CA GLU A 50 -2.01 -5.45 -22.40
C GLU A 50 -0.92 -4.41 -22.12
N ILE A 51 0.32 -4.88 -22.13
CA ILE A 51 1.52 -4.05 -22.06
C ILE A 51 2.38 -4.48 -23.23
N ASP A 52 2.66 -3.53 -24.12
CA ASP A 52 3.56 -3.75 -25.24
C ASP A 52 4.99 -4.01 -24.72
N GLU A 53 5.49 -5.22 -24.96
CA GLU A 53 6.83 -5.65 -24.55
C GLU A 53 7.86 -5.46 -25.68
N ASP A 54 7.45 -4.93 -26.85
CA ASP A 54 8.35 -4.68 -27.96
C ASP A 54 9.31 -3.52 -27.62
N GLU A 55 10.59 -3.72 -27.93
CA GLU A 55 11.66 -2.73 -27.72
C GLU A 55 11.83 -2.24 -26.27
N GLY A 56 11.90 -3.17 -25.31
CA GLY A 56 12.22 -2.89 -23.92
C GLY A 56 13.58 -2.19 -23.71
N ARG A 57 13.73 -1.53 -22.57
CA ARG A 57 14.99 -0.85 -22.15
C ARG A 57 15.44 -1.34 -20.78
N ASP A 58 16.74 -1.30 -20.54
CA ASP A 58 17.27 -1.63 -19.22
C ASP A 58 17.19 -0.40 -18.29
N ILE A 59 16.82 -0.63 -17.03
CA ILE A 59 16.70 0.41 -15.99
C ILE A 59 17.65 0.09 -14.85
N MET A 60 18.51 1.04 -14.50
CA MET A 60 19.38 0.98 -13.33
C MET A 60 18.70 1.65 -12.14
N LEU A 61 18.44 0.88 -11.09
CA LEU A 61 17.83 1.34 -9.85
C LEU A 61 18.88 1.74 -8.80
N PRO A 62 18.49 2.49 -7.74
CA PRO A 62 19.34 2.72 -6.59
C PRO A 62 19.92 1.40 -6.03
N GLY A 63 21.19 1.41 -5.64
CA GLY A 63 21.90 0.22 -5.16
C GLY A 63 22.50 -0.65 -6.25
N GLY A 64 22.51 -0.20 -7.52
CA GLY A 64 23.17 -0.89 -8.63
C GLY A 64 22.39 -2.09 -9.18
N ILE A 65 21.07 -2.14 -8.91
CA ILE A 65 20.20 -3.20 -9.40
C ILE A 65 19.79 -2.88 -10.83
N LEU A 66 20.12 -3.78 -11.76
CA LEU A 66 19.75 -3.68 -13.16
C LEU A 66 18.48 -4.49 -13.43
N VAL A 67 17.43 -3.84 -13.92
CA VAL A 67 16.22 -4.49 -14.41
C VAL A 67 16.24 -4.46 -15.93
N LEU A 68 16.23 -5.64 -16.55
CA LEU A 68 16.38 -5.79 -18.00
C LEU A 68 15.04 -5.70 -18.72
N ASN A 69 15.07 -5.25 -19.98
CA ASN A 69 13.95 -5.32 -20.92
C ASN A 69 12.62 -4.75 -20.38
N VAL A 70 12.67 -3.62 -19.68
CA VAL A 70 11.47 -2.95 -19.17
C VAL A 70 10.69 -2.30 -20.34
N PRO A 71 9.39 -2.60 -20.49
CA PRO A 71 8.51 -1.95 -21.46
C PRO A 71 8.62 -0.42 -21.46
N LYS A 72 8.56 0.21 -22.64
CA LYS A 72 8.61 1.68 -22.78
C LYS A 72 7.47 2.37 -22.02
N SER A 73 6.29 1.75 -22.00
CA SER A 73 5.11 2.22 -21.28
C SER A 73 5.24 2.16 -19.76
N ILE A 74 6.25 1.48 -19.21
CA ILE A 74 6.53 1.50 -17.76
C ILE A 74 7.63 2.53 -17.49
N LYS A 75 7.26 3.55 -16.71
CA LYS A 75 8.17 4.56 -16.18
C LYS A 75 8.75 4.13 -14.85
N CYS A 76 9.97 4.57 -14.60
CA CYS A 76 10.61 4.43 -13.31
C CYS A 76 11.14 5.80 -12.90
N ASP A 77 10.55 6.37 -11.85
CA ASP A 77 10.92 7.68 -11.34
C ASP A 77 11.72 7.56 -10.05
N LYS A 78 12.52 8.58 -9.76
CA LYS A 78 13.31 8.64 -8.54
C LYS A 78 12.39 8.76 -7.33
N GLY A 79 12.76 8.10 -6.25
CA GLY A 79 12.04 8.21 -5.00
C GLY A 79 12.31 9.52 -4.26
N GLU A 80 11.63 9.67 -3.13
CA GLU A 80 11.69 10.82 -2.24
C GLU A 80 11.64 10.37 -0.79
N ARG A 81 12.07 11.25 0.12
CA ARG A 81 11.94 11.07 1.56
C ARG A 81 11.12 12.21 2.13
N THR A 82 10.04 11.87 2.81
CA THR A 82 9.09 12.85 3.36
C THR A 82 8.69 12.44 4.79
N ARG A 83 8.70 13.40 5.72
CA ARG A 83 7.99 13.24 7.00
C ARG A 83 6.56 13.66 6.76
N PHE A 84 5.62 12.81 7.12
CA PHE A 84 4.20 13.09 7.00
C PHE A 84 3.55 12.93 8.36
N GLN A 85 2.78 13.94 8.73
CA GLN A 85 2.02 14.01 9.97
C GLN A 85 0.58 14.33 9.61
N SER A 86 -0.34 13.49 10.06
CA SER A 86 -1.77 13.81 9.99
C SER A 86 -2.17 14.70 11.17
N GLY A 87 -3.29 15.39 11.02
CA GLY A 87 -4.05 15.85 12.17
C GLY A 87 -4.71 14.69 12.93
N VAL A 88 -5.38 15.03 14.02
CA VAL A 88 -6.28 14.11 14.75
C VAL A 88 -7.64 14.11 14.05
N LEU A 89 -7.93 13.05 13.30
CA LEU A 89 -9.09 12.97 12.42
C LEU A 89 -10.11 11.94 12.90
N PRO A 90 -11.43 12.16 12.68
CA PRO A 90 -12.42 11.11 12.79
C PRO A 90 -12.14 9.94 11.82
N PHE A 91 -12.68 8.76 12.13
CA PHE A 91 -12.48 7.54 11.35
C PHE A 91 -12.74 7.71 9.84
N GLN A 92 -13.86 8.34 9.47
CA GLN A 92 -14.25 8.51 8.06
C GLN A 92 -13.27 9.41 7.29
N GLN A 93 -12.83 10.52 7.88
CA GLN A 93 -11.89 11.44 7.23
C GLN A 93 -10.52 10.79 7.05
N MET A 94 -10.05 10.04 8.05
CA MET A 94 -8.79 9.30 7.91
C MET A 94 -8.91 8.20 6.84
N SER A 95 -10.04 7.49 6.79
CA SER A 95 -10.29 6.49 5.74
C SER A 95 -10.29 7.12 4.34
N GLU A 96 -10.94 8.25 4.18
CA GLU A 96 -10.98 9.00 2.92
C GLU A 96 -9.59 9.48 2.51
N GLN A 97 -8.78 9.97 3.47
CA GLN A 97 -7.39 10.37 3.21
C GLN A 97 -6.56 9.19 2.67
N PHE A 98 -6.65 8.02 3.30
CA PHE A 98 -5.98 6.81 2.84
C PHE A 98 -6.45 6.38 1.44
N ASN A 99 -7.74 6.51 1.16
CA ASN A 99 -8.29 6.19 -0.15
C ASN A 99 -7.78 7.16 -1.22
N HIS A 100 -7.69 8.45 -0.91
CA HIS A 100 -7.14 9.46 -1.81
C HIS A 100 -5.67 9.18 -2.15
N GLU A 101 -4.86 8.71 -1.19
CA GLU A 101 -3.48 8.25 -1.44
C GLU A 101 -3.42 7.07 -2.42
N LEU A 102 -4.50 6.29 -2.55
CA LEU A 102 -4.66 5.20 -3.50
C LEU A 102 -5.43 5.63 -4.77
N SER A 103 -5.74 6.92 -4.92
CA SER A 103 -6.60 7.48 -5.97
C SER A 103 -7.98 6.82 -6.04
N LEU A 104 -8.53 6.48 -4.88
CA LEU A 104 -9.88 5.97 -4.71
C LEU A 104 -10.77 7.07 -4.13
N ALA A 105 -12.03 7.08 -4.57
CA ALA A 105 -13.05 7.96 -4.03
C ALA A 105 -13.80 7.30 -2.88
N GLY A 106 -14.28 8.12 -1.94
CA GLY A 106 -15.21 7.70 -0.90
C GLY A 106 -14.58 7.26 0.41
N ILE A 107 -15.44 6.84 1.33
CA ILE A 107 -15.15 6.73 2.77
C ILE A 107 -15.04 5.29 3.29
N ILE A 108 -15.15 4.29 2.40
CA ILE A 108 -15.05 2.88 2.79
C ILE A 108 -13.58 2.54 3.00
N PRO A 109 -13.17 2.02 4.17
CA PRO A 109 -11.76 1.77 4.43
C PRO A 109 -11.19 0.67 3.54
N SER A 110 -10.00 0.94 3.03
CA SER A 110 -9.18 -0.03 2.31
C SER A 110 -8.48 -1.00 3.28
N GLY A 111 -8.03 -2.15 2.76
CA GLY A 111 -7.24 -3.10 3.56
C GLY A 111 -5.90 -2.52 4.01
N LEU A 112 -5.37 -1.51 3.30
CA LEU A 112 -4.23 -0.72 3.78
C LEU A 112 -4.58 -0.02 5.08
N PHE A 113 -5.66 0.75 5.10
CA PHE A 113 -6.12 1.48 6.29
C PHE A 113 -6.33 0.53 7.47
N ASP A 114 -7.01 -0.60 7.23
CA ASP A 114 -7.26 -1.61 8.25
C ASP A 114 -5.97 -2.21 8.80
N SER A 115 -5.05 -2.58 7.90
CA SER A 115 -3.73 -3.04 8.28
C SER A 115 -3.03 -2.00 9.15
N MET A 116 -2.96 -0.74 8.71
CA MET A 116 -2.17 0.31 9.35
C MET A 116 -2.66 0.72 10.74
N PHE A 117 -3.97 0.69 11.00
CA PHE A 117 -4.53 0.96 12.34
C PHE A 117 -4.88 -0.31 13.15
N GLY A 118 -4.57 -1.48 12.59
CA GLY A 118 -4.81 -2.77 13.23
C GLY A 118 -6.29 -3.09 13.39
N PHE A 119 -7.12 -2.66 12.46
CA PHE A 119 -8.51 -3.11 12.35
C PHE A 119 -8.55 -4.50 11.72
N ARG A 120 -9.49 -5.32 12.18
CA ARG A 120 -9.68 -6.71 11.71
C ARG A 120 -11.16 -7.09 11.64
N GLY A 121 -12.05 -6.14 11.96
CA GLY A 121 -13.46 -6.39 12.18
C GLY A 121 -14.31 -5.84 11.05
N ASN A 122 -15.60 -5.75 11.34
CA ASN A 122 -16.54 -5.01 10.53
C ASN A 122 -16.25 -3.51 10.69
N TRP A 123 -16.01 -2.81 9.58
CA TRP A 123 -15.57 -1.42 9.60
C TRP A 123 -16.58 -0.48 10.27
N GLN A 124 -17.89 -0.75 10.17
CA GLN A 124 -18.90 0.06 10.86
C GLN A 124 -18.75 -0.04 12.38
N LYS A 125 -18.48 -1.23 12.92
CA LYS A 125 -18.22 -1.43 14.35
C LYS A 125 -16.90 -0.78 14.78
N ASP A 126 -15.88 -0.86 13.94
CA ASP A 126 -14.58 -0.24 14.21
C ASP A 126 -14.68 1.29 14.21
N ALA A 127 -15.46 1.87 13.30
CA ALA A 127 -15.79 3.29 13.28
C ALA A 127 -16.53 3.73 14.55
N LEU A 128 -17.56 3.00 14.98
CA LEU A 128 -18.33 3.31 16.20
C LEU A 128 -17.51 3.24 17.50
N ARG A 129 -16.39 2.51 17.51
CA ARG A 129 -15.52 2.38 18.68
C ARG A 129 -14.38 3.40 18.69
N THR A 130 -14.11 4.05 17.56
CA THR A 130 -12.95 4.91 17.35
C THR A 130 -13.36 6.38 17.40
N LYS A 131 -12.86 7.10 18.40
CA LYS A 131 -13.05 8.55 18.54
C LYS A 131 -12.28 9.29 17.45
N THR A 132 -10.97 9.04 17.39
CA THR A 132 -10.05 9.69 16.47
C THR A 132 -8.88 8.78 16.09
N LEU A 133 -8.26 9.09 14.97
CA LEU A 133 -7.07 8.47 14.43
C LEU A 133 -6.04 9.56 14.11
N ALA A 134 -4.77 9.23 14.30
CA ALA A 134 -3.67 10.12 13.91
C ALA A 134 -2.43 9.29 13.54
N LEU A 135 -1.54 9.86 12.74
CA LEU A 135 -0.27 9.25 12.39
C LEU A 135 0.83 10.30 12.19
N ASP A 136 2.07 9.91 12.51
CA ASP A 136 3.29 10.66 12.17
C ASP A 136 4.36 9.63 11.78
N GLY A 137 5.02 9.85 10.66
CA GLY A 137 6.02 8.93 10.18
C GLY A 137 6.94 9.47 9.10
N ILE A 138 8.02 8.74 8.89
CA ILE A 138 8.97 8.94 7.80
C ILE A 138 8.66 7.93 6.69
N PHE A 139 8.46 8.46 5.49
CA PHE A 139 8.14 7.72 4.28
C PHE A 139 9.32 7.87 3.34
N ILE A 140 9.93 6.77 2.92
CA ILE A 140 11.05 6.73 2.00
C ILE A 140 10.63 5.90 0.80
N SER A 141 10.37 6.55 -0.33
CA SER A 141 10.37 5.91 -1.63
C SER A 141 11.80 5.93 -2.16
N LEU A 142 12.32 4.80 -2.61
CA LEU A 142 13.59 4.68 -3.33
C LEU A 142 13.40 4.95 -4.81
N TYR A 143 12.32 4.43 -5.37
CA TYR A 143 11.88 4.65 -6.74
C TYR A 143 10.39 4.31 -6.87
N SER A 144 9.72 4.89 -7.86
CA SER A 144 8.39 4.45 -8.28
C SER A 144 8.45 3.80 -9.64
N VAL A 145 7.55 2.85 -9.88
CA VAL A 145 7.33 2.15 -11.14
C VAL A 145 5.87 2.35 -11.48
N ALA A 146 5.57 2.96 -12.63
CA ALA A 146 4.20 3.27 -13.01
C ALA A 146 3.99 3.10 -14.50
N LEU A 147 2.79 2.67 -14.88
CA LEU A 147 2.34 2.67 -16.26
C LEU A 147 2.11 4.11 -16.71
N GLU A 148 2.69 4.49 -17.84
CA GLU A 148 2.42 5.76 -18.49
C GLU A 148 0.98 5.78 -18.99
N LYS A 149 0.28 6.92 -18.80
CA LYS A 149 -1.10 7.14 -19.26
C LYS A 149 -1.22 6.88 -20.76
N THR A 150 -1.58 5.65 -21.09
CA THR A 150 -1.78 5.12 -22.43
C THR A 150 -3.15 4.48 -22.50
N ARG A 151 -3.65 4.16 -23.70
CA ARG A 151 -4.90 3.41 -23.83
C ARG A 151 -4.70 2.01 -23.27
N VAL A 152 -5.24 1.78 -22.07
CA VAL A 152 -5.21 0.49 -21.40
C VAL A 152 -6.26 -0.43 -22.03
N LEU A 153 -5.82 -1.56 -22.58
CA LEU A 153 -6.70 -2.61 -23.10
C LEU A 153 -6.66 -3.81 -22.16
N LEU A 154 -7.81 -4.42 -21.89
CA LEU A 154 -7.85 -5.70 -21.17
C LEU A 154 -7.33 -6.82 -22.07
N CYS A 155 -6.60 -7.76 -21.48
CA CYS A 155 -6.21 -8.99 -22.17
C CYS A 155 -7.46 -9.83 -22.51
N ASP A 156 -7.43 -10.53 -23.65
CA ASP A 156 -8.57 -11.31 -24.11
C ASP A 156 -9.00 -12.42 -23.15
N HIS A 157 -8.05 -13.06 -22.44
CA HIS A 157 -8.40 -14.05 -21.42
C HIS A 157 -9.24 -13.46 -20.29
N VAL A 158 -9.00 -12.21 -19.89
CA VAL A 158 -9.82 -11.54 -18.87
C VAL A 158 -11.20 -11.23 -19.42
N LYS A 159 -11.28 -10.71 -20.65
CA LYS A 159 -12.56 -10.40 -21.33
C LYS A 159 -13.45 -11.65 -21.43
N ASN A 160 -12.85 -12.79 -21.77
CA ASN A 160 -13.56 -14.06 -21.92
C ASN A 160 -14.08 -14.62 -20.58
N ASP A 161 -13.41 -14.31 -19.47
CA ASP A 161 -13.80 -14.78 -18.14
C ASP A 161 -14.80 -13.87 -17.44
N VAL A 162 -15.13 -12.70 -18.01
CA VAL A 162 -16.15 -11.79 -17.45
C VAL A 162 -17.50 -12.52 -17.39
N PRO A 163 -18.12 -12.65 -16.20
CA PRO A 163 -19.42 -13.28 -16.09
C PRO A 163 -20.49 -12.53 -16.91
N SER A 164 -21.29 -13.28 -17.65
CA SER A 164 -22.40 -12.72 -18.44
C SER A 164 -23.63 -12.34 -17.61
N SER A 165 -23.63 -12.63 -16.31
CA SER A 165 -24.73 -12.36 -15.39
C SER A 165 -24.21 -11.93 -14.01
N TRP A 166 -25.08 -11.26 -13.25
CA TRP A 166 -24.81 -10.79 -11.89
C TRP A 166 -25.04 -11.89 -10.82
N GLU A 167 -24.61 -13.11 -11.11
CA GLU A 167 -24.68 -14.22 -10.16
C GLU A 167 -23.57 -14.09 -9.10
N PRO A 168 -23.87 -14.00 -7.80
CA PRO A 168 -22.89 -13.72 -6.76
C PRO A 168 -21.69 -14.69 -6.75
N ALA A 169 -21.93 -15.97 -6.99
CA ALA A 169 -20.87 -16.98 -7.01
C ALA A 169 -19.90 -16.79 -8.20
N LEU A 170 -20.40 -16.37 -9.37
CA LEU A 170 -19.56 -16.10 -10.54
C LEU A 170 -18.73 -14.83 -10.35
N LEU A 171 -19.32 -13.78 -9.78
CA LEU A 171 -18.62 -12.54 -9.44
C LEU A 171 -17.54 -12.79 -8.38
N ALA A 172 -17.85 -13.56 -7.33
CA ALA A 172 -16.88 -13.92 -6.30
C ALA A 172 -15.67 -14.67 -6.89
N ARG A 173 -15.92 -15.65 -7.77
CA ARG A 173 -14.85 -16.39 -8.47
C ARG A 173 -14.01 -15.49 -9.37
N PHE A 174 -14.64 -14.56 -10.09
CA PHE A 174 -13.93 -13.60 -10.93
C PHE A 174 -12.99 -12.71 -10.09
N ILE A 175 -13.50 -12.17 -8.98
CA ILE A 175 -12.70 -11.37 -8.03
C ILE A 175 -11.60 -12.22 -7.38
N GLU A 176 -11.86 -13.48 -7.05
CA GLU A 176 -10.84 -14.36 -6.51
C GLU A 176 -9.67 -14.54 -7.48
N ASN A 177 -9.95 -14.71 -8.78
CA ASN A 177 -8.96 -14.91 -9.82
C ASN A 177 -8.21 -13.63 -10.23
N PHE A 178 -8.94 -12.54 -10.48
CA PHE A 178 -8.40 -11.32 -11.07
C PHE A 178 -8.32 -10.15 -10.10
N GLY A 179 -8.90 -10.27 -8.92
CA GLY A 179 -8.97 -9.20 -7.93
C GLY A 179 -10.02 -8.14 -8.26
N THR A 180 -10.13 -7.16 -7.37
CA THR A 180 -11.03 -6.01 -7.51
C THR A 180 -10.48 -4.85 -8.36
N HIS A 181 -9.16 -4.71 -8.44
CA HIS A 181 -8.46 -3.57 -9.03
C HIS A 181 -7.24 -4.04 -9.84
N VAL A 182 -6.74 -3.18 -10.72
CA VAL A 182 -5.50 -3.39 -11.48
C VAL A 182 -4.39 -2.50 -10.89
N ILE A 183 -3.18 -3.06 -10.76
CA ILE A 183 -2.00 -2.31 -10.33
C ILE A 183 -1.46 -1.53 -11.51
N VAL A 184 -1.53 -0.20 -11.45
CA VAL A 184 -0.98 0.69 -12.48
C VAL A 184 0.30 1.40 -12.04
N GLY A 185 0.62 1.37 -10.75
CA GLY A 185 1.86 1.93 -10.23
C GLY A 185 2.17 1.44 -8.83
N VAL A 186 3.46 1.45 -8.47
CA VAL A 186 4.01 0.99 -7.19
C VAL A 186 5.26 1.83 -6.82
N LYS A 187 5.45 2.17 -5.54
CA LYS A 187 6.57 2.96 -4.97
C LYS A 187 7.41 2.09 -4.07
N MET A 188 8.57 1.64 -4.52
CA MET A 188 9.45 0.75 -3.75
C MET A 188 10.24 1.51 -2.70
N GLY A 189 10.24 1.03 -1.46
CA GLY A 189 10.97 1.66 -0.37
C GLY A 189 10.51 1.15 0.99
N GLY A 190 10.40 2.06 1.96
CA GLY A 190 9.96 1.73 3.30
C GLY A 190 9.40 2.92 4.07
N LYS A 191 8.78 2.61 5.20
CA LYS A 191 8.22 3.60 6.11
C LYS A 191 8.43 3.19 7.56
N ASP A 192 8.55 4.20 8.41
CA ASP A 192 8.56 4.08 9.86
C ASP A 192 7.50 5.05 10.39
N VAL A 193 6.38 4.52 10.85
CA VAL A 193 5.18 5.31 11.17
C VAL A 193 4.62 4.89 12.52
N ILE A 194 4.23 5.89 13.32
CA ILE A 194 3.46 5.73 14.55
C ILE A 194 2.00 6.00 14.20
N TYR A 195 1.15 5.02 14.42
CA TYR A 195 -0.31 5.14 14.29
C TYR A 195 -0.94 5.21 15.68
N MET A 196 -1.77 6.22 15.92
CA MET A 196 -2.58 6.35 17.13
C MET A 196 -4.05 6.07 16.80
N LYS A 197 -4.67 5.26 17.65
CA LYS A 197 -6.10 5.00 17.63
C LYS A 197 -6.71 5.32 18.99
N GLN A 198 -7.50 6.39 19.05
CA GLN A 198 -8.21 6.78 20.26
C GLN A 198 -9.62 6.18 20.28
N GLN A 199 -10.00 5.50 21.36
CA GLN A 199 -11.38 5.03 21.54
C GLN A 199 -12.32 6.10 22.09
N HIS A 200 -13.62 5.99 21.80
CA HIS A 200 -14.64 6.92 22.32
C HIS A 200 -14.70 7.02 23.84
N ALA A 201 -14.31 5.95 24.53
CA ALA A 201 -14.28 5.94 25.99
C ALA A 201 -13.03 6.62 26.60
N SER A 202 -12.17 7.21 25.77
CA SER A 202 -11.03 8.03 26.19
C SER A 202 -11.48 9.46 26.48
N SER A 203 -11.04 9.99 27.62
CA SER A 203 -11.31 11.36 28.05
C SER A 203 -10.33 12.39 27.47
N LEU A 204 -9.34 11.96 26.69
CA LEU A 204 -8.36 12.89 26.10
C LEU A 204 -9.00 13.74 25.01
N GLU A 205 -8.61 15.00 24.98
CA GLU A 205 -8.98 15.93 23.92
C GLU A 205 -8.04 15.78 22.72
N PRO A 206 -8.47 16.18 21.51
CA PRO A 206 -7.64 16.06 20.30
C PRO A 206 -6.25 16.71 20.44
N ALA A 207 -6.15 17.84 21.15
CA ALA A 207 -4.89 18.52 21.40
C ALA A 207 -3.91 17.67 22.23
N ASP A 208 -4.41 16.95 23.23
CA ASP A 208 -3.58 16.05 24.06
C ASP A 208 -3.10 14.85 23.25
N VAL A 209 -3.96 14.29 22.40
CA VAL A 209 -3.60 13.19 21.49
C VAL A 209 -2.52 13.65 20.51
N GLN A 210 -2.69 14.83 19.90
CA GLN A 210 -1.71 15.39 18.98
C GLN A 210 -0.37 15.65 19.67
N LYS A 211 -0.39 16.23 20.88
CA LYS A 211 0.81 16.49 21.67
C LYS A 211 1.56 15.19 21.97
N ARG A 212 0.85 14.16 22.43
CA ARG A 212 1.44 12.83 22.69
C ARG A 212 2.07 12.24 21.43
N LEU A 213 1.41 12.35 20.27
CA LEU A 213 1.95 11.85 19.00
C LEU A 213 3.24 12.58 18.63
N ASN A 214 3.28 13.90 18.75
CA ASN A 214 4.46 14.70 18.44
C ASN A 214 5.63 14.32 19.36
N GLU A 215 5.41 14.25 20.68
CA GLU A 215 6.45 13.87 21.64
C GLU A 215 7.06 12.49 21.33
N MET A 216 6.21 11.52 20.96
CA MET A 216 6.68 10.19 20.56
C MET A 216 7.45 10.20 19.24
N ALA A 217 6.94 10.93 18.24
CA ALA A 217 7.55 11.02 16.92
C ALA A 217 8.89 11.77 16.97
N ASP A 218 8.96 12.85 17.75
CA ASP A 218 10.17 13.65 17.92
C ASP A 218 11.28 12.84 18.62
N LYS A 219 10.95 12.13 19.71
CA LYS A 219 11.89 11.17 20.32
C LYS A 219 12.35 10.09 19.34
N ARG A 220 11.49 9.66 18.42
CA ARG A 220 11.80 8.58 17.46
C ARG A 220 12.63 9.06 16.28
N PHE A 221 12.34 10.25 15.74
CA PHE A 221 12.83 10.72 14.45
C PHE A 221 13.82 11.89 14.55
N LEU A 222 13.91 12.60 15.68
CA LEU A 222 14.89 13.68 15.90
C LEU A 222 16.15 13.18 16.64
N ASP A 223 16.05 12.22 17.56
CA ASP A 223 17.20 11.71 18.33
C ASP A 223 18.18 10.83 17.50
N SER A 224 17.92 10.63 16.20
CA SER A 224 18.71 9.75 15.33
C SER A 224 19.95 10.40 14.69
N TYR A 225 20.79 11.06 15.49
CA TYR A 225 22.25 11.05 15.22
C TYR A 225 22.97 9.97 16.02
N GLU A 226 22.38 9.46 17.11
CA GLU A 226 22.97 8.39 17.91
C GLU A 226 21.86 7.48 18.47
N GLN A 227 21.47 6.45 17.71
CA GLN A 227 21.26 5.07 18.21
C GLN A 227 20.45 4.21 17.23
N LEU A 228 21.05 3.06 16.94
CA LEU A 228 20.53 1.97 16.12
C LEU A 228 19.33 1.28 16.79
N VAL A 229 18.36 0.96 15.93
CA VAL A 229 17.42 -0.18 15.99
C VAL A 229 17.01 -0.62 17.40
N ILE A 230 15.95 0.01 17.90
CA ILE A 230 15.03 -0.69 18.78
C ILE A 230 13.88 -1.20 17.89
N ASP A 231 13.77 -2.52 17.77
CA ASP A 231 12.58 -3.21 17.29
C ASP A 231 11.68 -3.47 18.50
N LEU A 232 10.64 -2.66 18.65
CA LEU A 232 9.55 -2.93 19.59
C LEU A 232 8.24 -2.73 18.82
N GLU A 233 7.62 -3.82 18.36
CA GLU A 233 6.17 -3.85 18.12
C GLU A 233 5.45 -3.74 19.47
N HIS A 234 5.52 -2.57 20.11
CA HIS A 234 4.84 -2.31 21.37
C HIS A 234 3.46 -1.73 21.11
N ILE A 235 2.42 -2.47 21.50
CA ILE A 235 1.10 -1.91 21.75
C ILE A 235 1.16 -1.37 23.17
N SER A 236 1.41 -0.08 23.33
CA SER A 236 1.14 0.59 24.61
C SER A 236 -0.33 1.01 24.63
N GLN A 237 -0.99 0.78 25.76
CA GLN A 237 -2.36 1.15 26.02
C GLN A 237 -2.40 2.03 27.26
N ASP A 238 -2.34 3.34 27.04
CA ASP A 238 -2.60 4.36 28.06
C ASP A 238 -3.88 5.12 27.69
N ASP A 239 -4.75 5.37 28.66
CA ASP A 239 -5.99 6.16 28.48
C ASP A 239 -6.91 5.70 27.31
N LYS A 240 -6.85 4.41 26.96
CA LYS A 240 -7.56 3.80 25.80
C LYS A 240 -7.16 4.39 24.44
N VAL A 241 -5.94 4.92 24.36
CA VAL A 241 -5.24 5.17 23.11
C VAL A 241 -4.40 3.93 22.80
N PHE A 242 -4.67 3.32 21.65
CA PHE A 242 -3.88 2.21 21.14
C PHE A 242 -2.82 2.75 20.22
N LEU A 243 -1.58 2.34 20.49
CA LEU A 243 -0.44 2.67 19.67
C LEU A 243 -0.10 1.47 18.81
N LEU A 244 0.01 1.72 17.51
CA LEU A 244 0.54 0.74 16.59
C LEU A 244 1.74 1.35 15.87
N TRP A 245 2.90 0.82 16.18
CA TRP A 245 4.11 1.17 15.48
C TRP A 245 4.35 0.19 14.35
N LYS A 246 4.66 0.72 13.16
CA LYS A 246 4.95 -0.10 11.99
C LYS A 246 6.18 0.40 11.26
N ARG A 247 7.22 -0.43 11.26
CA ARG A 247 8.26 -0.44 10.23
C ARG A 247 7.87 -1.40 9.14
N SER A 248 7.94 -0.95 7.90
CA SER A 248 7.70 -1.84 6.77
C SER A 248 8.44 -1.39 5.53
N CYS A 249 9.18 -2.31 4.90
CA CYS A 249 9.67 -2.17 3.53
C CYS A 249 8.50 -2.46 2.58
N ILE A 250 7.64 -1.47 2.32
CA ILE A 250 6.42 -1.69 1.55
C ILE A 250 6.10 -0.50 0.65
N LEU A 251 5.55 -0.91 -0.48
CA LEU A 251 4.98 -0.20 -1.59
C LEU A 251 3.84 0.75 -1.27
N PHE A 252 3.86 1.91 -1.93
CA PHE A 252 2.66 2.72 -2.14
C PHE A 252 2.24 2.59 -3.60
N PRO A 253 0.98 2.44 -3.97
CA PRO A 253 0.55 2.71 -5.33
C PRO A 253 0.94 4.14 -5.69
N ASP A 254 1.68 4.33 -6.78
CA ASP A 254 1.89 5.67 -7.33
C ASP A 254 0.80 5.94 -8.34
N ASN A 255 -0.21 6.71 -7.92
CA ASN A 255 -1.33 7.08 -8.77
C ASN A 255 -1.35 8.60 -9.01
N SER A 256 -0.20 9.27 -8.96
CA SER A 256 -0.05 10.71 -9.24
C SER A 256 -0.31 11.11 -10.70
N ASN A 257 -1.12 10.32 -11.42
CA ASN A 257 -1.52 10.51 -12.81
C ASN A 257 -2.76 9.66 -13.14
N ILE A 258 -3.94 10.02 -12.61
CA ILE A 258 -5.26 9.75 -13.24
C ILE A 258 -5.90 11.09 -13.58
#